data_AF-A0A5E4QGJ0-F1
#
_entry.id   AF-A0A5E4QGJ0-F1
#
_cell.length_a   1.000
_cell.length_b   1.000
_cell.length_c   1.000
_cell.angle_alpha   90.00
_cell.angle_beta   90.00
_cell.angle_gamma   90.00
#
_symmetry.space_group_name_H-M   'P 1'
#
loop_
_entity.id
_entity.type
_entity.pdbx_description
1 polymer ?
#
loop_
_entity_poly.entity_id
_entity_poly.type
_entity_poly.pdbx_seq_one_letter_code
_entity_poly.pdbx_strand_id
1 'polypeptide(L)'
;MKSQIDSSNQTQKQAYRAWVAALGTKDPNCIVLKRKYNRASRFFKRQTARAKSKHVVKIGEQLSSYPTGTRKFWLLSKAALGNFSQPSMPPLHMRNDTLTHTAKEKADLLCTLFASNSTLDDNGKTPPTIPRCQSSMPDVQFRQKTVRRALFSLDARRAALATTTTT
;
A
#
# COMPACT_ATOMS: atom_id res chain seq x y z
N MET A 1 -4.04 3.97 -28.85
CA MET A 1 -2.86 4.35 -28.03
C MET A 1 -1.96 3.16 -27.73
N LYS A 2 -2.51 2.00 -27.36
CA LYS A 2 -1.77 0.73 -27.19
C LYS A 2 -0.99 0.32 -28.45
N SER A 3 -1.68 0.31 -29.60
CA SER A 3 -1.11 0.06 -30.94
C SER A 3 0.11 0.94 -31.29
N GLN A 4 0.12 2.20 -30.85
CA GLN A 4 1.19 3.15 -31.15
C GLN A 4 2.42 2.94 -30.26
N ILE A 5 2.22 2.50 -29.01
CA ILE A 5 3.31 2.11 -28.10
C ILE A 5 3.95 0.83 -28.62
N ASP A 6 3.14 -0.15 -29.02
CA ASP A 6 3.60 -1.45 -29.53
C ASP A 6 4.40 -1.29 -30.83
N SER A 7 3.90 -0.46 -31.77
CA SER A 7 4.63 -0.09 -32.99
C SER A 7 5.97 0.60 -32.70
N SER A 8 6.02 1.51 -31.72
CA SER A 8 7.26 2.18 -31.33
C SER A 8 8.27 1.26 -30.63
N ASN A 9 7.79 0.29 -29.86
CA ASN A 9 8.60 -0.77 -29.26
C ASN A 9 9.21 -1.67 -30.34
N GLN A 10 8.41 -2.07 -31.33
CA GLN A 10 8.87 -2.88 -32.45
C GLN A 10 9.96 -2.16 -33.26
N THR A 11 9.74 -0.87 -33.55
CA THR A 11 10.73 -0.02 -34.22
C THR A 11 12.04 0.09 -33.42
N GLN A 12 11.96 0.24 -32.09
CA GLN A 12 13.14 0.25 -31.22
C GLN A 12 13.90 -1.08 -31.29
N LYS A 13 13.20 -2.21 -31.19
CA LYS A 13 13.80 -3.55 -31.25
C LYS A 13 14.48 -3.82 -32.58
N GLN A 14 13.85 -3.43 -33.69
CA GLN A 14 14.44 -3.55 -35.03
C GLN A 14 15.70 -2.70 -35.19
N ALA A 15 15.67 -1.44 -34.75
CA ALA A 15 16.83 -0.55 -34.80
C ALA A 15 17.99 -1.05 -33.92
N TYR A 16 17.68 -1.65 -32.76
CA TYR A 16 18.68 -2.28 -31.90
C TYR A 16 19.36 -3.46 -32.61
N ARG A 17 18.57 -4.39 -33.19
CA ARG A 17 19.10 -5.54 -33.93
C ARG A 17 20.00 -5.11 -35.09
N ALA A 18 19.59 -4.10 -35.85
CA ALA A 18 20.39 -3.57 -36.95
C ALA A 18 21.72 -2.95 -36.48
N TRP A 19 21.71 -2.21 -35.38
CA TRP A 19 22.93 -1.65 -34.80
C TRP A 19 23.87 -2.74 -34.26
N VAL A 20 23.34 -3.76 -33.58
CA VAL A 20 24.14 -4.88 -33.07
C VAL A 20 24.77 -5.69 -34.20
N ALA A 21 24.02 -5.95 -35.28
CA ALA A 21 24.55 -6.65 -36.46
C ALA A 21 25.72 -5.88 -37.09
N ALA A 22 25.56 -4.56 -37.28
CA ALA A 22 26.61 -3.68 -37.81
C ALA A 22 27.85 -3.57 -36.90
N LEU A 23 27.65 -3.69 -35.58
CA LEU A 23 28.76 -3.74 -34.61
C LEU A 23 29.60 -5.01 -34.80
N GLY A 24 28.95 -6.15 -35.05
CA GLY A 24 29.61 -7.44 -35.27
C GLY A 24 30.38 -7.52 -36.59
N THR A 25 29.91 -6.83 -37.64
CA THR A 25 30.55 -6.80 -38.97
C THR A 25 31.57 -5.66 -39.14
N LYS A 26 31.81 -4.84 -38.11
CA LYS A 26 32.63 -3.60 -38.18
C LYS A 26 32.21 -2.66 -39.33
N ASP A 27 30.90 -2.55 -39.56
CA ASP A 27 30.33 -1.69 -40.60
C ASP A 27 30.67 -0.20 -40.32
N PRO A 28 31.22 0.56 -41.31
CA PRO A 28 31.43 2.00 -41.21
C PRO A 28 30.19 2.80 -40.76
N ASN A 29 28.99 2.30 -41.07
CA ASN A 29 27.71 2.92 -40.72
C ASN A 29 27.22 2.64 -39.29
N CYS A 30 27.99 1.94 -38.46
CA CYS A 30 27.63 1.61 -37.08
C CYS A 30 27.19 2.83 -36.25
N ILE A 31 27.85 3.99 -36.44
CA ILE A 31 27.52 5.24 -35.75
C ILE A 31 26.13 5.74 -36.14
N VAL A 32 25.77 5.66 -37.42
CA VAL A 32 24.46 6.10 -37.95
C VAL A 32 23.35 5.20 -37.41
N LEU A 33 23.58 3.89 -37.40
CA LEU A 33 22.62 2.91 -36.86
C LEU A 33 22.42 3.07 -35.35
N LYS A 34 23.49 3.36 -34.59
CA LYS A 34 23.40 3.71 -33.16
C LYS A 34 22.54 4.95 -32.92
N ARG A 35 22.71 6.00 -33.75
CA ARG A 35 21.87 7.21 -33.67
C ARG A 35 20.39 6.90 -33.97
N LYS A 36 20.12 6.06 -34.96
CA LYS A 36 18.75 5.61 -35.29
C LYS A 36 18.10 4.85 -34.14
N TYR A 37 18.83 3.92 -33.50
CA TYR A 37 18.39 3.23 -32.30
C TYR A 37 18.10 4.21 -31.14
N ASN A 38 19.02 5.13 -30.86
CA ASN A 38 18.84 6.10 -29.78
C ASN A 38 17.59 6.98 -29.99
N ARG A 39 17.33 7.40 -31.23
CA ARG A 39 16.12 8.15 -31.58
C ARG A 39 14.86 7.33 -31.33
N ALA A 40 14.84 6.08 -31.80
CA ALA A 40 13.70 5.17 -31.59
C ALA A 40 13.48 4.87 -30.09
N SER A 41 14.54 4.66 -29.32
CA SER A 41 14.50 4.42 -27.88
C SER A 41 13.95 5.61 -27.11
N ARG A 42 14.42 6.83 -27.40
CA ARG A 42 13.89 8.07 -26.80
C ARG A 42 12.40 8.25 -27.13
N PHE A 43 12.01 7.97 -28.37
CA PHE A 43 10.62 8.06 -28.79
C PHE A 43 9.73 7.07 -28.03
N PHE A 44 10.11 5.79 -27.95
CA PHE A 44 9.37 4.78 -27.18
C PHE A 44 9.23 5.15 -25.69
N LYS A 45 10.32 5.60 -25.06
CA LYS A 45 10.31 6.07 -23.66
C LYS A 45 9.34 7.24 -23.48
N ARG A 46 9.37 8.21 -24.39
CA ARG A 46 8.46 9.37 -24.38
C ARG A 46 7.00 8.95 -24.51
N GLN A 47 6.70 8.01 -25.42
CA GLN A 47 5.34 7.51 -25.61
C GLN A 47 4.83 6.76 -24.37
N THR A 48 5.67 5.95 -23.74
CA THR A 48 5.36 5.27 -22.49
C THR A 48 5.11 6.25 -21.34
N ALA A 49 5.98 7.26 -21.17
CA ALA A 49 5.81 8.30 -20.17
C ALA A 49 4.52 9.10 -20.38
N ARG A 50 4.22 9.47 -21.64
CA ARG A 50 2.98 10.17 -21.99
C ARG A 50 1.75 9.34 -21.69
N ALA A 51 1.77 8.03 -21.96
CA ALA A 51 0.68 7.13 -21.65
C ALA A 51 0.41 7.04 -20.15
N LYS A 52 1.47 6.90 -19.34
CA LYS A 52 1.37 6.90 -17.88
C LYS A 52 0.80 8.22 -17.35
N SER A 53 1.33 9.36 -17.80
CA SER A 53 0.84 10.68 -17.41
C SER A 53 -0.63 10.88 -17.76
N LYS A 54 -1.07 10.52 -18.98
CA LYS A 54 -2.50 10.59 -19.36
C LYS A 54 -3.38 9.71 -18.47
N HIS A 55 -2.91 8.53 -18.10
CA HIS A 55 -3.65 7.67 -17.20
C HIS A 55 -3.84 8.31 -15.82
N VAL A 56 -2.76 8.88 -15.25
CA VAL A 56 -2.83 9.59 -13.96
C VAL A 56 -3.80 10.77 -14.01
N VAL A 57 -3.74 11.59 -15.07
CA VAL A 57 -4.68 12.72 -15.25
C VAL A 57 -6.12 12.22 -15.31
N LYS A 58 -6.39 11.16 -16.09
CA LYS A 58 -7.72 10.57 -16.19
C LYS A 58 -8.24 10.07 -14.84
N ILE A 59 -7.40 9.41 -14.04
CA ILE A 59 -7.78 8.97 -12.69
C ILE A 59 -8.11 10.17 -11.81
N GLY A 60 -7.31 11.24 -11.87
CA GLY A 60 -7.58 12.49 -11.15
C GLY A 60 -8.91 13.13 -11.54
N GLU A 61 -9.20 13.24 -12.84
CA GLU A 61 -10.48 13.74 -13.35
C GLU A 61 -11.66 12.91 -12.85
N GLN A 62 -11.53 11.57 -12.88
CA GLN A 62 -12.57 10.68 -12.36
C GLN A 62 -12.78 10.85 -10.86
N LEU A 63 -11.71 10.99 -10.08
CA LEU A 63 -11.81 11.23 -8.63
C LEU A 63 -12.48 12.57 -8.32
N SER A 64 -12.14 13.64 -9.04
CA SER A 64 -12.78 14.95 -8.90
C SER A 64 -14.27 14.93 -9.29
N SER A 65 -14.67 14.04 -10.20
CA SER A 65 -16.07 13.92 -10.64
C SER A 65 -16.98 13.19 -9.65
N TYR A 66 -16.42 12.37 -8.76
CA TYR A 66 -17.22 11.60 -7.80
C TYR A 66 -17.36 12.35 -6.47
N PRO A 67 -18.58 12.45 -5.90
CA PRO A 67 -18.75 13.00 -4.57
C PRO A 67 -17.95 12.18 -3.52
N THR A 68 -17.26 12.89 -2.65
CA THR A 68 -16.52 12.32 -1.51
C THR A 68 -17.46 11.46 -0.66
N GLY A 69 -17.07 10.23 -0.35
CA GLY A 69 -17.88 9.29 0.42
C GLY A 69 -18.63 8.24 -0.41
N THR A 70 -18.72 8.40 -1.74
CA THR A 70 -19.36 7.39 -2.60
C THR A 70 -18.49 6.14 -2.74
N ARG A 71 -19.15 4.97 -2.92
CA ARG A 71 -18.46 3.69 -3.16
C ARG A 71 -17.52 3.74 -4.38
N LYS A 72 -17.94 4.44 -5.45
CA LYS A 72 -17.15 4.61 -6.67
C LYS A 72 -15.87 5.39 -6.43
N PHE A 73 -15.95 6.49 -5.66
CA PHE A 73 -14.78 7.25 -5.22
C PHE A 73 -13.81 6.35 -4.47
N TRP A 74 -14.27 5.66 -3.41
CA TRP A 74 -13.38 4.84 -2.59
C TRP A 74 -12.77 3.66 -3.33
N LEU A 75 -13.51 3.01 -4.23
CA LEU A 75 -12.98 1.92 -5.04
C LEU A 75 -11.86 2.41 -5.96
N LEU A 76 -12.05 3.56 -6.61
CA LEU A 76 -11.06 4.15 -7.51
C LEU A 76 -9.84 4.67 -6.75
N SER A 77 -10.05 5.39 -5.65
CA SER A 77 -8.98 5.88 -4.77
C SER A 77 -8.13 4.71 -4.24
N LYS A 78 -8.79 3.61 -3.86
CA LYS A 78 -8.11 2.41 -3.39
C LYS A 78 -7.27 1.75 -4.49
N ALA A 79 -7.82 1.63 -5.70
CA ALA A 79 -7.07 1.10 -6.83
C ALA A 79 -5.87 1.99 -7.21
N ALA A 80 -6.03 3.31 -7.17
CA ALA A 80 -4.98 4.28 -7.50
C ALA A 80 -3.83 4.28 -6.49
N LEU A 81 -4.12 4.06 -5.21
CA LEU A 81 -3.14 4.02 -4.12
C LEU A 81 -2.56 2.62 -3.86
N GLY A 82 -2.66 1.70 -4.83
CA GLY A 82 -2.07 0.36 -4.70
C GLY A 82 -2.74 -0.47 -3.59
N ASN A 83 -4.06 -0.34 -3.46
CA ASN A 83 -4.91 -1.00 -2.48
C ASN A 83 -4.74 -0.58 -1.02
N PHE A 84 -4.13 0.57 -0.67
CA PHE A 84 -4.04 1.18 0.68
C PHE A 84 -3.46 0.32 1.83
N SER A 85 -3.46 -0.99 1.69
CA SER A 85 -3.22 -1.96 2.74
C SER A 85 -2.68 -3.20 2.05
N GLN A 86 -1.38 -3.22 1.76
CA GLN A 86 -0.70 -4.49 1.99
C GLN A 86 -0.87 -4.75 3.48
N PRO A 87 -1.55 -5.84 3.89
CA PRO A 87 -1.62 -6.15 5.30
C PRO A 87 -0.18 -6.25 5.82
N SER A 88 0.14 -5.48 6.86
CA SER A 88 1.47 -5.50 7.47
C SER A 88 1.84 -6.88 8.00
N MET A 89 0.82 -7.68 8.27
CA MET A 89 0.93 -9.07 8.68
C MET A 89 0.71 -10.00 7.48
N PRO A 90 1.57 -11.02 7.30
CA PRO A 90 1.31 -12.07 6.33
C PRO A 90 -0.03 -12.75 6.63
N PRO A 91 -0.72 -13.30 5.62
CA PRO A 91 -1.93 -14.06 5.84
C PRO A 91 -1.67 -15.21 6.83
N LEU A 92 -2.62 -15.44 7.72
CA LEU A 92 -2.55 -16.54 8.68
C LEU A 92 -3.15 -17.80 8.06
N HIS A 93 -2.31 -18.82 7.87
CA HIS A 93 -2.70 -20.12 7.33
C HIS A 93 -2.91 -21.12 8.47
N MET A 94 -3.97 -21.91 8.37
CA MET A 94 -4.16 -23.08 9.21
C MET A 94 -3.18 -24.19 8.78
N ARG A 95 -3.06 -25.23 9.63
CA ARG A 95 -2.18 -26.40 9.38
C ARG A 95 -2.53 -27.16 8.08
N ASN A 96 -3.75 -27.01 7.58
CA ASN A 96 -4.25 -27.59 6.33
C ASN A 96 -4.08 -26.63 5.12
N ASP A 97 -3.20 -25.63 5.21
CA ASP A 97 -2.96 -24.56 4.24
C ASP A 97 -4.19 -23.70 3.88
N THR A 98 -5.30 -23.85 4.62
CA THR A 98 -6.49 -23.01 4.41
C THR A 98 -6.30 -21.65 5.07
N LEU A 99 -6.73 -20.59 4.39
CA LEU A 99 -6.60 -19.22 4.89
C LEU A 99 -7.61 -18.97 6.03
N THR A 100 -7.18 -18.36 7.13
CA THR A 100 -8.10 -17.96 8.21
C THR A 100 -8.86 -16.69 7.82
N HIS A 101 -10.19 -16.76 7.82
CA HIS A 101 -11.03 -15.68 7.29
C HIS A 101 -11.77 -14.93 8.40
N THR A 102 -12.08 -15.59 9.51
CA THR A 102 -12.79 -14.98 10.64
C THR A 102 -11.84 -14.47 11.72
N ALA A 103 -12.30 -13.48 12.51
CA ALA A 103 -11.53 -12.95 13.63
C ALA A 103 -11.27 -14.01 14.71
N LYS A 104 -12.26 -14.89 14.95
CA LYS A 104 -12.17 -15.97 15.93
C LYS A 104 -11.09 -16.98 15.53
N GLU A 105 -11.13 -17.49 14.30
CA GLU A 105 -10.12 -18.43 13.78
C GLU A 105 -8.69 -17.87 13.89
N LYS A 106 -8.51 -16.57 13.61
CA LYS A 106 -7.22 -15.90 13.74
C LYS A 106 -6.74 -15.84 15.18
N ALA A 107 -7.63 -15.51 16.12
CA ALA A 107 -7.30 -15.46 17.54
C ALA A 107 -6.92 -16.85 18.08
N ASP A 108 -7.71 -17.87 17.74
CA ASP A 108 -7.47 -19.25 18.17
C ASP A 108 -6.14 -19.79 17.62
N LEU A 109 -5.84 -19.51 16.34
CA LEU A 109 -4.58 -19.89 15.72
C LEU A 109 -3.38 -19.19 16.37
N LEU A 110 -3.46 -17.88 16.61
CA LEU A 110 -2.40 -17.14 17.29
C LEU A 110 -2.19 -17.64 18.72
N CYS A 111 -3.26 -17.97 19.44
CA CYS A 111 -3.19 -18.53 20.78
C CYS A 111 -2.46 -19.89 20.77
N THR A 112 -2.79 -20.73 19.79
CA THR A 112 -2.15 -22.04 19.62
C THR A 112 -0.66 -21.90 19.28
N LEU A 113 -0.33 -21.01 18.33
CA LEU A 113 1.06 -20.71 17.95
C LEU A 113 1.86 -20.12 19.12
N PHE A 114 1.24 -19.25 19.91
CA PHE A 114 1.89 -18.68 21.08
C PHE A 114 2.15 -19.76 22.12
N ALA A 115 1.15 -20.57 22.47
CA ALA A 115 1.29 -21.65 23.43
C ALA A 115 2.36 -22.68 23.01
N SER A 116 2.45 -23.03 21.72
CA SER A 116 3.45 -23.98 21.24
C SER A 116 4.88 -23.43 21.26
N ASN A 117 5.06 -22.12 21.14
CA ASN A 117 6.39 -21.48 21.10
C ASN A 117 6.81 -20.88 22.44
N SER A 118 5.88 -20.67 23.37
CA SER A 118 6.16 -20.26 24.74
C SER A 118 6.54 -21.46 25.59
N THR A 119 7.78 -21.92 25.43
CA THR A 119 8.40 -22.88 26.36
C THR A 119 8.91 -22.12 27.58
N LEU A 120 8.01 -21.73 28.48
CA LEU A 120 8.40 -21.30 29.82
C LEU A 120 8.64 -22.56 30.65
N ASP A 121 9.90 -22.79 31.02
CA ASP A 121 10.25 -23.79 32.03
C ASP A 121 9.93 -23.22 33.40
N ASP A 122 8.72 -23.51 33.86
CA ASP A 122 8.21 -23.01 35.11
C ASP A 122 8.92 -23.63 36.32
N ASN A 123 9.76 -24.68 36.16
CA ASN A 123 10.41 -25.39 37.28
C ASN A 123 9.42 -25.77 38.40
N GLY A 124 8.15 -26.03 38.05
CA GLY A 124 7.07 -26.30 39.00
C GLY A 124 6.61 -25.08 39.83
N LYS A 125 7.06 -23.86 39.50
CA LYS A 125 6.63 -22.63 40.16
C LYS A 125 5.23 -22.25 39.68
N THR A 126 4.29 -22.21 40.61
CA THR A 126 2.97 -21.67 40.32
C THR A 126 3.03 -20.15 40.17
N PRO A 127 2.35 -19.54 39.19
CA PRO A 127 2.25 -18.10 39.10
C PRO A 127 1.67 -17.53 40.42
N PRO A 128 2.16 -16.38 40.88
CA PRO A 128 1.71 -15.79 42.13
C PRO A 128 0.20 -15.56 42.07
N THR A 129 -0.50 -15.89 43.16
CA THR A 129 -1.93 -15.57 43.29
C THR A 129 -2.08 -14.06 43.26
N ILE A 130 -2.54 -13.52 42.13
CA ILE A 130 -2.87 -12.11 42.01
C ILE A 130 -4.08 -11.89 42.93
N PRO A 131 -4.00 -11.04 43.96
CA PRO A 131 -5.14 -10.77 44.81
C PRO A 131 -6.28 -10.26 43.95
N ARG A 132 -7.46 -10.87 44.11
CA ARG A 132 -8.66 -10.49 43.37
C ARG A 132 -8.95 -9.03 43.68
N CYS A 133 -8.77 -8.15 42.69
CA CYS A 133 -9.05 -6.73 42.86
C CYS A 133 -10.55 -6.58 43.16
N GLN A 134 -10.91 -6.20 44.38
CA GLN A 134 -12.30 -6.02 44.77
C GLN A 134 -12.89 -4.68 44.31
N SER A 135 -12.07 -3.80 43.73
CA SER A 135 -12.56 -2.59 43.10
C SER A 135 -13.18 -2.94 41.74
N SER A 136 -14.50 -2.88 41.69
CA SER A 136 -15.23 -2.77 40.43
C SER A 136 -15.25 -1.31 40.02
N MET A 137 -14.98 -1.02 38.74
CA MET A 137 -15.23 0.31 38.21
C MET A 137 -16.75 0.58 38.31
N PRO A 138 -17.17 1.71 38.90
CA PRO A 138 -18.59 2.04 38.96
C PRO A 138 -19.13 2.27 37.55
N ASP A 139 -20.42 2.02 37.36
CA ASP A 139 -21.09 2.24 36.09
C ASP A 139 -20.96 3.70 35.66
N VAL A 140 -20.30 3.93 34.52
CA VAL A 140 -19.97 5.27 34.05
C VAL A 140 -21.16 5.81 33.26
N GLN A 141 -21.94 6.68 33.89
CA GLN A 141 -23.07 7.34 33.22
C GLN A 141 -22.63 8.59 32.44
N PHE A 142 -22.75 8.53 31.12
CA PHE A 142 -22.52 9.67 30.25
C PHE A 142 -23.76 10.56 30.16
N ARG A 143 -23.79 11.62 30.97
CA ARG A 143 -24.83 12.65 30.89
C ARG A 143 -24.43 13.72 29.88
N GLN A 144 -25.37 14.12 29.01
CA GLN A 144 -25.14 15.10 27.95
C GLN A 144 -24.53 16.42 28.47
N LYS A 145 -24.98 16.89 29.65
CA LYS A 145 -24.45 18.09 30.32
C LYS A 145 -22.96 17.94 30.68
N THR A 146 -22.58 16.78 31.22
CA THR A 146 -21.19 16.48 31.62
C THR A 146 -20.28 16.39 30.40
N VAL A 147 -20.74 15.72 29.34
CA VAL A 147 -20.01 15.61 28.07
C VAL A 147 -19.80 16.98 27.43
N ARG A 148 -20.85 17.82 27.34
CA ARG A 148 -20.73 19.19 26.83
C ARG A 148 -19.73 20.01 27.65
N ARG A 149 -19.82 19.97 28.98
CA ARG A 149 -18.90 20.71 29.86
C ARG A 149 -17.44 20.25 29.69
N ALA A 150 -17.21 18.95 29.51
CA ALA A 150 -15.89 18.41 29.21
C ALA A 150 -15.36 18.90 27.85
N LEU A 151 -16.20 18.87 26.81
CA LEU A 151 -15.86 19.40 25.49
C LEU A 151 -15.58 20.91 25.49
N PHE A 152 -16.32 21.69 26.28
CA PHE A 152 -16.10 23.13 26.41
C PHE A 152 -14.89 23.50 27.28
N SER A 153 -14.42 22.60 28.15
CA SER A 153 -13.23 22.80 29.00
C SER A 153 -11.94 22.26 28.36
N LEU A 154 -12.03 21.58 27.21
CA LEU A 154 -10.88 21.18 26.42
C LEU A 154 -10.23 22.41 25.79
N ASP A 155 -8.98 22.68 26.17
CA ASP A 155 -8.19 23.77 25.59
C ASP A 155 -7.74 23.38 24.17
N ALA A 156 -8.48 23.87 23.16
CA ALA A 156 -8.21 23.64 21.74
C ALA A 156 -6.79 24.10 21.32
N ARG A 157 -6.13 24.97 22.09
CA ARG A 157 -4.76 25.43 21.80
C ARG A 157 -3.71 24.34 22.03
N ARG A 158 -3.96 23.37 22.92
CA ARG A 158 -3.05 22.21 23.12
C ARG A 158 -3.10 21.23 21.96
N ALA A 159 -4.25 21.11 21.28
CA ALA A 159 -4.40 20.22 20.13
C ALA A 159 -3.68 20.74 18.88
N ALA A 160 -3.62 22.06 18.68
CA ALA A 160 -2.96 22.68 17.53
C ALA A 160 -1.42 22.63 17.60
N LEU A 161 -0.83 22.53 18.80
CA LEU A 161 0.62 22.42 19.00
C LEU A 161 1.20 21.07 18.55
N ALA A 162 0.38 20.02 18.43
CA ALA A 162 0.81 18.71 17.95
C ALA A 162 0.89 18.61 16.40
N THR A 163 0.34 19.58 15.67
CA THR A 163 0.28 19.54 14.19
C THR A 163 1.27 20.47 13.50
N THR A 164 2.02 21.31 14.24
CA THR A 164 2.89 22.35 13.66
C THR A 164 4.39 22.06 13.74
N THR A 165 4.81 20.93 14.32
CA THR A 165 6.24 20.52 14.37
C THR A 165 6.58 19.53 13.26
N THR A 166 6.34 19.90 11.99
CA THR A 166 7.00 19.28 10.83
C THR A 166 7.02 20.26 9.65
N THR A 167 7.95 21.21 9.68
CA THR A 167 8.65 21.72 8.48
C THR A 167 9.87 22.51 8.92
#